data_AF-A0A1G9TR31-F1
#
_entry.id   AF-A0A1G9TR31-F1
#
_cell.length_a   1.000
_cell.length_b   1.000
_cell.length_c   1.000
_cell.angle_alpha   90.00
_cell.angle_beta   90.00
_cell.angle_gamma   90.00
#
_symmetry.space_group_name_H-M   'P 1'
#
loop_
_entity.id
_entity.type
_entity.pdbx_description
1 polymer ?
#
loop_
_entity_poly.entity_id
_entity_poly.type
_entity_poly.pdbx_seq_one_letter_code
_entity_poly.pdbx_strand_id
1 'polypeptide(L)'
;MNKEEQVKMDFRDLFNKMAWLNKTKMEDSLKGYKPSEVHCIESIGKNVDSNVTKLAESLYMTRGAISKITKKLTEKGLIESYQKPDNKKEIYYRLTEQGEVVNKIHEELHKEFQERDKAVFEHLTEEQLDSMLNFMEKYSRHLDEEIKKQGLDIKPE
;
A
#
# COMPACT_ATOMS: atom_id res chain seq x y z
N MET A 1 -20.66 22.38 -11.28
CA MET A 1 -19.71 21.72 -10.38
C MET A 1 -18.81 22.78 -9.79
N ASN A 2 -18.67 22.81 -8.47
CA ASN A 2 -17.78 23.78 -7.83
C ASN A 2 -16.32 23.26 -7.88
N LYS A 3 -15.36 24.13 -7.50
CA LYS A 3 -13.93 23.78 -7.54
C LYS A 3 -13.58 22.62 -6.60
N GLU A 4 -14.24 22.48 -5.45
CA GLU A 4 -13.96 21.41 -4.48
C GLU A 4 -14.41 20.04 -5.00
N GLU A 5 -15.57 19.99 -5.65
CA GLU A 5 -16.10 18.79 -6.31
C GLU A 5 -15.19 18.37 -7.49
N GLN A 6 -14.76 19.33 -8.30
CA GLN A 6 -13.84 19.10 -9.41
C GLN A 6 -12.54 18.45 -8.93
N VAL A 7 -11.93 18.97 -7.87
CA VAL A 7 -10.69 18.42 -7.29
C VAL A 7 -10.86 16.94 -6.93
N LYS A 8 -11.94 16.58 -6.22
CA LYS A 8 -12.19 15.18 -5.83
C LYS A 8 -12.39 14.26 -7.03
N MET A 9 -13.12 14.73 -8.04
CA MET A 9 -13.33 13.98 -9.27
C MET A 9 -12.03 13.76 -10.04
N ASP A 10 -11.21 14.80 -10.19
CA ASP A 10 -9.94 14.73 -10.92
C ASP A 10 -8.92 13.86 -10.20
N PHE A 11 -8.85 13.90 -8.86
CA PHE A 11 -8.01 12.98 -8.09
C PHE A 11 -8.39 11.52 -8.34
N ARG A 12 -9.70 11.22 -8.34
CA ARG A 12 -10.19 9.86 -8.60
C ARG A 12 -9.87 9.42 -10.04
N ASP A 13 -10.10 10.30 -11.02
CA ASP A 13 -9.83 10.01 -12.42
C ASP A 13 -8.33 9.80 -12.68
N LEU A 14 -7.46 10.63 -12.09
CA LEU A 14 -6.02 10.50 -12.14
C LEU A 14 -5.56 9.13 -11.59
N PHE A 15 -6.03 8.76 -10.40
CA PHE A 15 -5.71 7.45 -9.81
C PHE A 15 -6.16 6.29 -10.71
N ASN A 16 -7.37 6.37 -11.27
CA ASN A 16 -7.88 5.34 -12.18
C ASN A 16 -7.03 5.21 -13.45
N LYS A 17 -6.59 6.32 -14.03
CA LYS A 17 -5.71 6.33 -15.21
C LYS A 17 -4.34 5.70 -14.90
N MET A 18 -3.74 6.07 -13.76
CA MET A 18 -2.49 5.46 -13.31
C MET A 18 -2.64 3.96 -13.10
N ALA A 19 -3.70 3.54 -12.40
CA ALA A 19 -3.98 2.13 -12.16
C ALA A 19 -4.21 1.36 -13.47
N TRP A 20 -4.99 1.92 -14.40
CA TRP A 20 -5.26 1.31 -15.70
C TRP A 20 -3.99 1.15 -16.55
N LEU A 21 -3.18 2.20 -16.63
CA LEU A 21 -1.95 2.20 -17.42
C LEU A 21 -0.92 1.21 -16.88
N ASN A 22 -0.82 1.09 -15.56
CA ASN A 22 0.14 0.20 -14.90
C ASN A 22 -0.33 -1.28 -14.88
N LYS A 23 -1.65 -1.51 -15.02
CA LYS A 23 -2.30 -2.81 -14.81
C LYS A 23 -1.68 -3.93 -15.63
N THR A 24 -1.60 -3.78 -16.96
CA THR A 24 -1.16 -4.86 -17.85
C THR A 24 0.25 -5.34 -17.47
N LYS A 25 1.18 -4.41 -17.26
CA LYS A 25 2.57 -4.77 -16.95
C LYS A 25 2.71 -5.41 -15.56
N MET A 26 1.94 -4.92 -14.59
CA MET A 26 1.85 -5.54 -13.25
C MET A 26 1.31 -6.97 -13.34
N GLU A 27 0.21 -7.20 -14.07
CA GLU A 27 -0.40 -8.53 -14.21
C GLU A 27 0.51 -9.52 -14.95
N ASP A 28 1.23 -9.05 -15.98
CA ASP A 28 2.15 -9.89 -16.75
C ASP A 28 3.38 -10.30 -15.93
N SER A 29 4.00 -9.33 -15.24
CA SER A 29 5.26 -9.55 -14.52
C SER A 29 5.08 -10.29 -13.19
N LEU A 30 3.90 -10.14 -12.57
CA LEU A 30 3.55 -10.76 -11.28
C LEU A 30 2.46 -11.82 -11.44
N LYS A 31 2.41 -12.44 -12.63
CA LYS A 31 1.42 -13.47 -12.97
C LYS A 31 1.42 -14.60 -11.93
N GLY A 32 0.23 -14.89 -11.40
CA GLY A 32 0.03 -15.91 -10.36
C GLY A 32 -0.13 -15.34 -8.94
N TYR A 33 0.08 -14.03 -8.77
CA TYR A 33 -0.20 -13.31 -7.54
C TYR A 33 -1.36 -12.33 -7.74
N LYS A 34 -2.21 -12.21 -6.71
CA LYS A 34 -3.23 -11.15 -6.69
C LYS A 34 -2.59 -9.82 -6.28
N PRO A 35 -3.10 -8.66 -6.75
CA PRO A 35 -2.59 -7.36 -6.32
C PRO A 35 -2.52 -7.21 -4.79
N SER A 36 -3.55 -7.68 -4.07
CA SER A 36 -3.56 -7.66 -2.60
C SER A 36 -2.49 -8.53 -1.95
N GLU A 37 -2.08 -9.63 -2.60
CA GLU A 37 -0.99 -10.49 -2.13
C GLU A 37 0.35 -9.78 -2.32
N VAL A 38 0.55 -9.13 -3.48
CA VAL A 38 1.77 -8.36 -3.79
C VAL A 38 1.91 -7.15 -2.86
N HIS A 39 0.86 -6.36 -2.65
CA HIS A 39 0.91 -5.23 -1.71
C HIS A 39 1.12 -5.67 -0.26
N CYS A 40 0.67 -6.87 0.12
CA CYS A 40 0.96 -7.44 1.43
C CYS A 40 2.44 -7.86 1.55
N ILE A 41 3.03 -8.45 0.50
CA ILE A 41 4.47 -8.72 0.43
C ILE A 41 5.27 -7.42 0.55
N GLU A 42 4.93 -6.41 -0.24
CA GLU A 42 5.56 -5.07 -0.18
C GLU A 42 5.48 -4.48 1.23
N SER A 43 4.30 -4.54 1.85
CA SER A 43 4.08 -4.02 3.20
C SER A 43 4.90 -4.78 4.25
N ILE A 44 5.12 -6.08 4.07
CA ILE A 44 5.99 -6.87 4.95
C ILE A 44 7.46 -6.50 4.74
N GLY A 45 7.89 -6.29 3.50
CA GLY A 45 9.27 -5.91 3.17
C GLY A 45 9.65 -4.51 3.67
N LYS A 46 8.69 -3.57 3.69
CA LYS A 46 8.92 -2.18 4.14
C LYS A 46 8.87 -1.98 5.66
N ASN A 47 8.11 -2.81 6.37
CA ASN A 47 7.82 -2.60 7.79
C ASN A 47 8.56 -3.59 8.70
N VAL A 48 9.27 -3.04 9.69
CA VAL A 48 9.84 -3.84 10.76
C VAL A 48 8.72 -4.40 11.65
N ASP A 49 8.83 -5.69 11.99
CA ASP A 49 7.89 -6.40 12.84
C ASP A 49 6.45 -6.30 12.34
N SER A 50 6.25 -6.67 11.08
CA SER A 50 4.95 -6.74 10.44
C SER A 50 4.08 -7.80 11.11
N ASN A 51 2.96 -7.39 11.72
CA ASN A 51 1.95 -8.29 12.27
C ASN A 51 0.58 -8.02 11.60
N VAL A 52 -0.42 -8.86 11.88
CA VAL A 52 -1.75 -8.73 11.27
C VAL A 52 -2.37 -7.35 11.48
N THR A 53 -2.17 -6.74 12.66
CA THR A 53 -2.72 -5.42 12.99
C THR A 53 -2.07 -4.33 12.15
N LYS A 54 -0.74 -4.25 12.12
CA LYS A 54 0.00 -3.26 11.31
C LYS A 54 -0.31 -3.40 9.82
N LEU A 55 -0.38 -4.64 9.33
CA LEU A 55 -0.70 -4.90 7.93
C LEU A 55 -2.13 -4.47 7.59
N ALA A 56 -3.08 -4.71 8.49
CA ALA A 56 -4.47 -4.28 8.34
C ALA A 56 -4.58 -2.75 8.24
N GLU A 57 -3.87 -2.05 9.12
CA GLU A 57 -3.81 -0.58 9.12
C GLU A 57 -3.17 -0.05 7.83
N SER A 58 -1.99 -0.56 7.46
CA SER A 58 -1.24 -0.08 6.29
C SER A 58 -1.97 -0.29 4.96
N LEU A 59 -2.76 -1.35 4.85
CA LEU A 59 -3.47 -1.72 3.62
C LEU A 59 -4.93 -1.28 3.62
N TYR A 60 -5.40 -0.63 4.70
CA TYR A 60 -6.80 -0.30 4.91
C TYR A 60 -7.74 -1.51 4.74
N MET A 61 -7.36 -2.65 5.31
CA MET A 61 -8.09 -3.93 5.22
C MET A 61 -8.47 -4.45 6.61
N THR A 62 -9.49 -5.30 6.69
CA THR A 62 -9.84 -5.95 7.96
C THR A 62 -8.76 -6.96 8.38
N ARG A 63 -8.57 -7.15 9.69
CA ARG A 63 -7.67 -8.19 10.24
C ARG A 63 -8.00 -9.59 9.69
N GLY A 64 -9.28 -9.91 9.51
CA GLY A 64 -9.71 -11.19 8.91
C GLY A 64 -9.27 -11.35 7.45
N ALA A 65 -9.28 -10.27 6.67
CA ALA A 65 -8.79 -10.29 5.29
C ALA A 65 -7.26 -10.44 5.24
N ILE A 66 -6.52 -9.72 6.10
CA ILE A 66 -5.07 -9.87 6.23
C ILE A 66 -4.69 -11.29 6.66
N SER A 67 -5.33 -11.86 7.69
CA SER A 67 -5.07 -13.23 8.12
C SER A 67 -5.27 -14.24 6.99
N LYS A 68 -6.26 -14.02 6.11
CA LYS A 68 -6.47 -14.88 4.93
C LYS A 68 -5.38 -14.70 3.88
N ILE A 69 -4.88 -13.48 3.69
CA ILE A 69 -3.78 -13.20 2.75
C ILE A 69 -2.47 -13.78 3.28
N THR A 70 -2.10 -13.52 4.52
CA THR A 70 -0.85 -14.02 5.11
C THR A 70 -0.82 -15.54 5.13
N LYS A 71 -1.92 -16.22 5.47
CA LYS A 71 -2.03 -17.67 5.37
C LYS A 71 -1.71 -18.19 3.96
N LYS A 72 -2.28 -17.57 2.92
CA LYS A 72 -2.00 -17.96 1.52
C LYS A 72 -0.56 -17.70 1.12
N LEU A 73 0.01 -16.57 1.54
CA LEU A 73 1.41 -16.24 1.27
C LEU A 73 2.36 -17.23 1.94
N THR A 74 2.05 -17.69 3.16
CA THR A 74 2.77 -18.76 3.85
C THR A 74 2.62 -20.09 3.13
N GLU A 75 1.41 -20.47 2.71
CA GLU A 75 1.16 -21.67 1.90
C GLU A 75 1.93 -21.65 0.57
N LYS A 76 2.12 -20.47 -0.02
CA LYS A 76 2.92 -20.25 -1.24
C LYS A 76 4.43 -20.16 -0.95
N GLY A 77 4.87 -20.20 0.31
CA GLY A 77 6.29 -20.10 0.68
C GLY A 77 6.91 -18.71 0.48
N LEU A 78 6.11 -17.65 0.37
CA LEU A 78 6.57 -16.27 0.12
C LEU A 78 6.85 -15.50 1.41
N ILE A 79 6.19 -15.88 2.50
CA ILE A 79 6.42 -15.30 3.81
C ILE A 79 6.51 -16.40 4.84
N GLU A 80 7.22 -16.12 5.93
CA GLU A 80 7.24 -16.98 7.10
C GLU A 80 6.88 -16.21 8.36
N SER A 81 6.29 -16.91 9.32
CA SER A 81 5.91 -16.35 10.61
C SER A 81 7.02 -16.56 11.63
N TYR A 82 7.24 -15.56 12.48
CA TYR A 82 8.12 -15.66 13.64
C TYR A 82 7.47 -15.04 14.88
N GLN A 83 8.01 -15.37 16.05
CA GLN A 83 7.64 -14.75 17.31
C GLN A 83 8.89 -14.17 17.95
N LYS A 84 8.73 -13.06 18.66
CA LYS A 84 9.86 -12.48 19.38
C LYS A 84 10.06 -13.18 20.72
N PRO A 85 11.31 -13.29 21.23
CA PRO A 85 11.58 -13.92 22.52
C PRO A 85 10.82 -13.30 23.69
N ASP A 86 10.65 -11.98 23.65
CA ASP A 86 10.00 -11.11 24.64
C ASP A 86 8.48 -10.97 24.42
N ASN A 87 7.96 -11.32 23.24
CA ASN A 87 6.53 -11.32 22.94
C ASN A 87 6.11 -12.56 22.14
N LYS A 88 5.81 -13.65 22.88
CA LYS A 88 5.28 -14.91 22.31
C LYS A 88 3.77 -14.90 22.06
N LYS A 89 3.07 -13.80 22.37
CA LYS A 89 1.63 -13.68 22.10
C LYS A 89 1.36 -13.23 20.66
N GLU A 90 2.24 -12.42 20.11
CA GLU A 90 2.12 -11.92 18.74
C GLU A 90 2.81 -12.84 17.74
N ILE A 91 2.26 -12.84 16.52
CA ILE A 91 2.85 -13.47 15.34
C ILE A 91 3.24 -12.34 14.40
N TYR A 92 4.52 -12.35 14.02
CA TYR A 92 5.10 -11.45 13.04
C TYR A 92 5.39 -12.20 11.75
N TYR A 93 5.53 -11.46 10.67
CA TYR A 93 5.83 -11.99 9.34
C TYR A 93 7.07 -11.32 8.77
N ARG A 94 7.84 -12.10 8.02
CA ARG A 94 8.95 -11.61 7.20
C ARG A 94 8.93 -12.32 5.85
N LEU A 95 9.54 -11.70 4.85
CA LEU A 95 9.66 -12.30 3.52
C LEU A 95 10.64 -13.48 3.58
N THR A 96 10.34 -14.51 2.79
CA THR A 96 11.33 -15.54 2.44
C THR A 96 12.16 -15.03 1.26
N GLU A 97 13.20 -15.77 0.87
CA GLU A 97 13.97 -15.47 -0.36
C GLU A 97 13.06 -15.37 -1.60
N GLN A 98 12.04 -16.22 -1.70
CA GLN A 98 11.07 -16.15 -2.80
C GLN A 98 10.15 -14.93 -2.69
N GLY A 99 9.74 -14.56 -1.47
CA GLY A 99 9.00 -13.33 -1.22
C GLY A 99 9.77 -12.09 -1.63
N GLU A 100 11.07 -12.04 -1.33
CA GLU A 100 11.96 -10.94 -1.72
C GLU A 100 12.08 -10.80 -3.24
N VAL A 101 12.12 -11.91 -3.99
CA VAL A 101 12.11 -11.88 -5.46
C VAL A 101 10.84 -11.22 -5.98
N VAL A 102 9.67 -11.59 -5.45
CA VAL A 102 8.39 -11.00 -5.85
C VAL A 102 8.35 -9.52 -5.47
N ASN A 103 8.80 -9.16 -4.27
CA ASN A 103 8.88 -7.77 -3.82
C ASN A 103 9.77 -6.93 -4.75
N LYS A 104 10.93 -7.46 -5.12
CA LYS A 104 11.88 -6.78 -6.00
C LYS A 104 11.31 -6.53 -7.40
N ILE A 105 10.60 -7.51 -7.99
CA ILE A 105 9.92 -7.32 -9.28
C ILE A 105 8.90 -6.18 -9.17
N HIS A 106 8.13 -6.14 -8.09
CA HIS A 106 7.16 -5.07 -7.83
C HIS A 106 7.83 -3.69 -7.68
N GLU A 107 8.94 -3.62 -6.94
CA GLU A 107 9.73 -2.38 -6.78
C GLU A 107 10.33 -1.89 -8.11
N GLU A 108 10.83 -2.79 -8.94
CA GLU A 108 11.38 -2.45 -10.26
C GLU A 108 10.30 -1.87 -11.18
N LEU A 109 9.10 -2.44 -11.18
CA LEU A 109 7.95 -1.89 -11.91
C LEU A 109 7.56 -0.51 -11.41
N HIS A 110 7.53 -0.30 -10.09
CA HIS A 110 7.27 1.02 -9.52
C HIS A 110 8.30 2.06 -9.94
N LYS A 111 9.59 1.71 -9.94
CA LYS A 111 10.67 2.59 -10.42
C LYS A 111 10.50 2.94 -11.89
N GLU A 112 10.13 1.97 -12.72
CA GLU A 112 9.85 2.22 -14.14
C GLU A 112 8.69 3.21 -14.32
N PHE A 113 7.60 3.03 -13.58
CA PHE A 113 6.46 3.95 -13.66
C PHE A 113 6.81 5.34 -13.15
N GLN A 114 7.63 5.44 -12.11
CA GLN A 114 8.15 6.72 -11.62
C GLN A 114 9.02 7.43 -12.67
N GLU A 115 9.90 6.70 -13.36
CA GLU A 115 10.74 7.30 -14.41
C GLU A 115 9.89 7.76 -15.61
N ARG A 116 8.88 6.98 -16.02
CA ARG A 116 7.91 7.40 -17.04
C ARG A 116 7.22 8.71 -16.67
N ASP A 117 6.79 8.85 -15.41
CA ASP A 117 5.99 9.98 -14.95
C ASP A 117 6.83 11.19 -14.52
N LYS A 118 8.16 11.05 -14.48
CA LYS A 118 9.11 12.10 -14.07
C LYS A 118 8.94 13.42 -14.81
N ALA A 119 8.65 13.36 -16.11
CA ALA A 119 8.43 14.55 -16.95
C ALA A 119 7.30 15.47 -16.44
N VAL A 120 6.33 14.93 -15.69
CA VAL A 120 5.28 15.76 -15.05
C VAL A 120 5.85 16.67 -13.98
N PHE A 121 6.86 16.19 -13.24
CA PHE A 121 7.45 16.89 -12.11
C PHE A 121 8.56 17.86 -12.51
N GLU A 122 9.17 17.69 -13.69
CA GLU A 122 10.23 18.57 -14.21
C GLU A 122 9.77 20.03 -14.41
N HIS A 123 8.46 20.25 -14.54
CA HIS A 123 7.87 21.58 -14.73
C HIS A 123 7.24 22.16 -13.47
N LEU A 124 7.34 21.46 -12.33
CA LEU A 124 6.80 21.91 -11.06
C LEU A 124 7.87 22.63 -10.24
N THR A 125 7.49 23.74 -9.63
CA THR A 125 8.29 24.42 -8.62
C THR A 125 8.15 23.73 -7.26
N GLU A 126 9.13 23.89 -6.39
CA GLU A 126 9.06 23.43 -4.99
C GLU A 126 7.81 23.98 -4.28
N GLU A 127 7.45 25.24 -4.50
CA GLU A 127 6.24 25.84 -3.89
C GLU A 127 4.94 25.14 -4.33
N GLN A 128 4.85 24.74 -5.59
CA GLN A 128 3.70 23.98 -6.11
C GLN A 128 3.65 22.58 -5.50
N LEU A 129 4.79 21.91 -5.40
CA LEU A 129 4.90 20.59 -4.76
C LEU A 129 4.51 20.66 -3.28
N ASP A 130 5.04 21.63 -2.55
CA ASP A 130 4.71 21.87 -1.15
C ASP A 130 3.22 22.17 -0.98
N SER A 131 2.63 22.97 -1.87
CA SER A 131 1.19 23.26 -1.84
C SER A 131 0.36 22.00 -2.03
N MET A 132 0.75 21.11 -2.94
CA MET A 132 0.08 19.83 -3.19
C MET A 132 0.21 18.90 -1.99
N LEU A 133 1.42 18.75 -1.44
CA LEU A 133 1.68 17.89 -0.27
C LEU A 133 0.90 18.38 0.95
N ASN A 134 0.91 19.68 1.22
CA ASN A 134 0.16 20.29 2.32
C ASN A 134 -1.35 20.06 2.19
N PHE A 135 -1.90 20.13 0.96
CA PHE A 135 -3.31 19.81 0.73
C PHE A 135 -3.61 18.33 1.02
N MET A 136 -2.79 17.41 0.50
CA MET A 136 -2.96 15.97 0.72
C MET A 136 -2.88 15.62 2.21
N GLU A 137 -1.92 16.17 2.95
CA GLU A 137 -1.77 15.95 4.39
C GLU A 137 -3.00 16.43 5.16
N LYS A 138 -3.47 17.66 4.88
CA LYS A 138 -4.67 18.22 5.52
C LYS A 138 -5.89 17.35 5.24
N TYR A 139 -6.05 16.88 4.01
CA TYR A 139 -7.19 16.05 3.64
C TYR A 139 -7.09 14.65 4.26
N SER A 140 -5.91 14.05 4.29
CA SER A 140 -5.65 12.76 4.96
C SER A 140 -6.01 12.83 6.44
N ARG A 141 -5.53 13.84 7.17
CA ARG A 141 -5.85 14.01 8.60
C ARG A 141 -7.36 14.15 8.84
N HIS A 142 -8.05 14.90 7.98
CA HIS A 142 -9.51 14.99 8.06
C HIS A 142 -10.17 13.62 7.89
N LEU A 143 -9.73 12.81 6.93
CA LEU A 143 -10.27 11.46 6.72
C LEU A 143 -10.01 10.55 7.93
N ASP A 144 -8.81 10.63 8.55
CA ASP A 144 -8.50 9.87 9.76
C ASP A 144 -9.46 10.24 10.91
N GLU A 145 -9.75 11.53 11.09
CA GLU A 145 -10.72 12.01 12.08
C GLU A 145 -12.15 11.51 11.80
N GLU A 146 -12.59 11.52 10.54
CA GLU A 146 -13.91 11.03 10.15
C GLU A 146 -14.05 9.51 10.30
N ILE A 147 -13.01 8.74 9.97
CA ILE A 147 -12.95 7.28 10.19
C ILE A 147 -13.10 6.98 11.67
N LYS A 148 -12.36 7.70 12.52
CA LYS A 148 -12.42 7.55 13.97
C LYS A 148 -13.81 7.88 14.54
N LYS A 149 -14.44 8.98 14.08
CA LYS A 149 -15.80 9.36 14.51
C LYS A 149 -16.84 8.29 14.21
N GLN A 150 -16.67 7.55 13.12
CA GLN A 150 -17.57 6.48 12.72
C GLN A 150 -17.25 5.12 13.36
N GLY A 151 -16.21 5.04 14.22
CA GLY A 151 -15.76 3.76 14.79
C GLY A 151 -15.25 2.78 13.75
N LEU A 152 -14.83 3.28 12.58
CA LEU A 152 -14.25 2.49 11.49
C LEU A 152 -12.72 2.35 11.63
N ASP A 153 -12.18 2.74 12.78
CA ASP A 153 -10.75 2.69 13.04
C ASP A 153 -10.25 1.24 12.93
N ILE A 154 -9.12 1.07 12.23
CA ILE A 154 -8.51 -0.25 12.02
C ILE A 154 -7.71 -0.66 13.27
N LYS A 155 -7.42 0.30 14.14
CA LYS A 155 -6.85 0.12 15.48
C LYS A 155 -7.90 -0.52 16.42
N PRO A 156 -7.57 -1.59 17.15
CA PRO A 156 -8.40 -2.01 18.28
C PRO A 156 -8.26 -1.01 19.45
N GLU A 157 -9.35 -0.83 20.20
CA GLU A 157 -9.30 -0.36 21.60
C GLU A 157 -8.41 -1.26 22.47
#